data_AF-A0A9E7GZZ0-F1
#
_entry.id   AF-A0A9E7GZZ0-F1
#
_cell.length_a   1.000
_cell.length_b   1.000
_cell.length_c   1.000
_cell.angle_alpha   90.00
_cell.angle_beta   90.00
_cell.angle_gamma   90.00
#
_symmetry.space_group_name_H-M   'P 1'
#
loop_
_entity.id
_entity.type
_entity.pdbx_description
1 polymer ?
#
loop_
_entity_poly.entity_id
_entity_poly.type
_entity_poly.pdbx_seq_one_letter_code
_entity_poly.pdbx_strand_id
1 'polypeptide(L)'
;MSIRTANCESSSLRLEGFVRPVHLLHEMSDEELFWRASMVPKVEEYPFRRVPKVAFMFLTRGPLPLSALWEEFFKGHEDLYSVYVHTIPGYNLNVSQSSAFYGRQIPNKVL
;
A
#
# COMPACT_ATOMS: atom_id res chain seq x y z
N MET A 1 3.22 22.21 -14.85
CA MET A 1 3.02 20.95 -14.09
C MET A 1 1.68 20.38 -14.52
N SER A 2 1.70 19.39 -15.42
CA SER A 2 0.46 18.82 -15.97
C SER A 2 -0.09 17.81 -14.97
N ILE A 3 -1.14 18.19 -14.24
CA ILE A 3 -1.96 17.26 -13.47
C ILE A 3 -2.59 16.32 -14.49
N ARG A 4 -2.15 15.06 -14.53
CA ARG A 4 -2.87 14.02 -15.28
C ARG A 4 -4.13 13.70 -14.49
N THR A 5 -5.23 14.35 -14.84
CA THR A 5 -6.58 13.85 -14.51
C THR A 5 -6.77 12.55 -15.28
N ALA A 6 -6.51 11.42 -14.62
CA ALA A 6 -6.90 10.12 -15.12
C ALA A 6 -8.28 9.78 -14.54
N ASN A 7 -9.22 9.55 -15.45
CA ASN A 7 -10.63 9.31 -15.20
C ASN A 7 -10.82 8.08 -14.27
N CYS A 8 -11.08 8.30 -12.99
CA CYS A 8 -11.25 7.27 -11.96
C CYS A 8 -12.72 6.86 -11.81
N GLU A 9 -13.42 6.56 -12.91
CA GLU A 9 -14.89 6.39 -12.84
C GLU A 9 -15.44 5.05 -13.34
N SER A 10 -14.64 4.07 -13.80
CA SER A 10 -15.24 2.81 -14.30
C SER A 10 -14.60 1.49 -13.90
N SER A 11 -13.35 1.46 -13.44
CA SER A 11 -12.68 0.19 -13.08
C SER A 11 -12.80 -0.17 -11.59
N SER A 12 -13.06 0.79 -10.70
CA SER A 12 -12.95 0.63 -9.24
C SER A 12 -14.13 -0.09 -8.58
N LEU A 13 -15.29 -0.19 -9.24
CA LEU A 13 -16.49 -0.83 -8.68
C LEU A 13 -16.58 -2.34 -8.95
N ARG A 14 -15.67 -2.89 -9.77
CA ARG A 14 -15.59 -4.34 -9.98
C ARG A 14 -14.83 -4.99 -8.84
N LEU A 15 -15.31 -6.16 -8.43
CA LEU A 15 -14.66 -7.01 -7.42
C LEU A 15 -13.14 -7.14 -7.64
N GLU A 16 -12.69 -7.32 -8.89
CA GLU A 16 -11.26 -7.40 -9.22
C GLU A 16 -10.46 -6.15 -8.82
N GLY A 17 -11.06 -4.96 -8.97
CA GLY A 17 -10.45 -3.69 -8.56
C GLY A 17 -10.30 -3.57 -7.05
N PHE A 18 -11.14 -4.25 -6.26
CA PHE A 18 -10.98 -4.33 -4.81
C PHE A 18 -9.94 -5.37 -4.38
N VAL A 19 -9.77 -6.45 -5.15
CA VAL A 19 -8.80 -7.52 -4.82
C VAL A 19 -7.38 -7.11 -5.18
N ARG A 20 -7.20 -6.44 -6.32
CA ARG A 20 -5.91 -5.96 -6.82
C ARG A 20 -6.04 -4.51 -7.27
N PRO A 21 -6.12 -3.56 -6.33
CA PRO A 21 -6.24 -2.16 -6.67
C PRO A 21 -5.04 -1.69 -7.48
N VAL A 22 -5.31 -1.03 -8.60
CA VAL A 22 -4.28 -0.47 -9.51
C VAL A 22 -3.56 0.72 -8.84
N HIS A 23 -4.24 1.41 -7.94
CA HIS A 23 -3.71 2.52 -7.16
C HIS A 23 -3.93 2.25 -5.66
N LEU A 24 -2.86 2.41 -4.87
CA LEU A 24 -2.90 2.25 -3.41
C LEU A 24 -3.34 3.53 -2.68
N LEU A 25 -3.44 4.64 -3.40
CA LEU A 25 -3.93 5.92 -2.87
C LEU A 25 -5.47 5.93 -2.91
N HIS A 26 -6.09 6.41 -1.84
CA HIS A 26 -7.54 6.59 -1.73
C HIS A 26 -7.85 8.04 -1.36
N GLU A 27 -9.09 8.47 -1.60
CA GLU A 27 -9.56 9.83 -1.29
C GLU A 27 -10.40 9.91 -0.01
N MET A 28 -10.53 8.78 0.71
CA MET A 28 -11.33 8.72 1.95
C MET A 28 -10.78 9.60 3.07
N SER A 29 -11.70 10.14 3.88
CA SER A 29 -11.39 10.81 5.15
C SER A 29 -10.92 9.82 6.22
N ASP A 30 -10.37 10.32 7.34
CA ASP A 30 -9.96 9.43 8.45
C ASP A 30 -11.16 8.77 9.12
N GLU A 31 -12.29 9.46 9.19
CA GLU A 31 -13.54 8.93 9.73
C GLU A 31 -14.07 7.79 8.84
N GLU A 32 -14.03 7.96 7.52
CA GLU A 32 -14.42 6.91 6.56
C GLU A 32 -13.47 5.70 6.61
N LEU A 33 -12.16 5.95 6.71
CA LEU A 33 -11.16 4.90 6.90
C LEU A 33 -11.40 4.14 8.20
N PHE A 34 -11.60 4.85 9.30
CA PHE A 34 -11.84 4.26 10.62
C PHE A 34 -13.14 3.45 10.62
N TRP A 35 -14.22 3.99 10.05
CA TRP A 35 -15.47 3.28 9.88
C TRP A 35 -15.27 1.99 9.07
N ARG A 36 -14.53 2.05 7.94
CA ARG A 36 -14.21 0.87 7.14
C ARG A 36 -13.37 -0.16 7.87
N ALA A 37 -12.36 0.27 8.62
CA ALA A 37 -11.48 -0.61 9.38
C ALA A 37 -12.20 -1.27 10.57
N SER A 38 -13.24 -0.63 11.10
CA SER A 38 -14.06 -1.17 12.21
C SER A 38 -15.02 -2.29 11.79
N MET A 39 -15.29 -2.43 10.48
CA MET A 39 -16.22 -3.43 9.98
C MET A 39 -15.63 -4.85 10.05
N VAL A 40 -16.41 -5.79 10.56
CA VAL A 40 -16.07 -7.22 10.54
C VAL A 40 -16.50 -7.82 9.19
N PRO A 41 -15.59 -8.47 8.42
CA PRO A 41 -15.96 -9.14 7.18
C PRO A 41 -16.99 -10.24 7.46
N LYS A 42 -18.15 -10.17 6.80
CA LYS A 42 -19.19 -11.22 6.86
C LYS A 42 -19.08 -12.23 5.71
N VAL A 43 -18.04 -12.12 4.88
CA VAL A 43 -17.84 -12.99 3.72
C VAL A 43 -17.23 -14.31 4.18
N GLU A 44 -18.00 -15.39 4.07
CA GLU A 44 -17.56 -16.74 4.42
C GLU A 44 -16.61 -17.33 3.37
N GLU A 45 -16.90 -17.10 2.08
CA GLU A 45 -16.11 -17.62 0.97
C GLU A 45 -15.80 -16.51 -0.04
N TYR A 46 -14.53 -16.39 -0.41
CA TYR A 46 -14.09 -15.35 -1.34
C TYR A 46 -14.18 -15.86 -2.79
N PRO A 47 -14.69 -15.05 -3.73
CA PRO A 47 -14.74 -15.37 -5.16
C PRO A 47 -13.37 -15.42 -5.87
N PHE A 48 -12.29 -15.48 -5.09
CA PHE A 48 -10.91 -15.54 -5.54
C PHE A 48 -10.05 -16.24 -4.48
N ARG A 49 -8.96 -16.87 -4.91
CA ARG A 49 -8.02 -17.51 -4.01
C ARG A 49 -7.30 -16.45 -3.17
N ARG A 50 -7.59 -16.40 -1.86
CA ARG A 50 -6.80 -15.63 -0.91
C ARG A 50 -5.50 -16.36 -0.61
N VAL A 51 -4.39 -15.72 -0.94
CA VAL A 51 -3.07 -16.13 -0.47
C VAL A 51 -2.85 -15.43 0.89
N PRO A 52 -2.54 -16.17 1.97
CA PRO A 52 -2.14 -15.54 3.22
C PRO A 52 -0.90 -14.67 2.99
N LYS A 53 -0.97 -13.39 3.38
CA LYS A 53 0.12 -12.43 3.25
C LYS A 53 0.50 -11.84 4.59
N VAL A 54 1.79 -11.57 4.79
CA VAL A 54 2.29 -10.82 5.94
C VAL A 54 2.42 -9.34 5.58
N ALA A 55 1.83 -8.46 6.38
CA ALA A 55 1.98 -7.02 6.22
C ALA A 55 3.13 -6.50 7.09
N PHE A 56 4.11 -5.86 6.46
CA PHE A 56 5.23 -5.21 7.11
C PHE A 56 5.02 -3.69 7.11
N MET A 57 5.03 -3.08 8.30
CA MET A 57 4.95 -1.63 8.49
C MET A 57 6.28 -1.12 9.02
N PHE A 58 6.97 -0.28 8.25
CA PHE A 58 8.22 0.35 8.62
C PHE A 58 7.98 1.78 9.07
N LEU A 59 8.17 2.06 10.35
CA LEU A 59 8.11 3.40 10.91
C LEU A 59 9.53 3.93 11.07
N THR A 60 9.93 4.88 10.23
CA THR A 60 11.32 5.36 10.18
C THR A 60 11.38 6.88 10.18
N ARG A 61 12.45 7.47 10.72
CA ARG A 61 12.63 8.94 10.71
C ARG A 61 13.45 9.45 9.51
N GLY A 62 13.83 8.58 8.59
CA GLY A 62 14.78 8.88 7.51
C GLY A 62 15.04 7.61 6.69
N PRO A 63 16.28 7.35 6.27
CA PRO A 63 16.62 6.13 5.54
C PRO A 63 16.20 4.86 6.28
N LEU A 64 15.71 3.88 5.53
CA LEU A 64 15.23 2.61 6.08
C LEU A 64 16.43 1.82 6.65
N PRO A 65 16.48 1.57 7.98
CA PRO A 65 17.56 0.80 8.56
C PRO A 65 17.58 -0.62 7.99
N LEU A 66 18.78 -1.15 7.73
CA LEU A 66 18.97 -2.50 7.20
C LEU A 66 18.30 -2.72 5.83
N SER A 67 18.13 -1.67 5.01
CA SER A 67 17.46 -1.78 3.71
C SER A 67 17.99 -2.93 2.85
N ALA A 68 19.31 -3.08 2.73
CA ALA A 68 19.91 -4.17 1.96
C ALA A 68 19.53 -5.58 2.46
N LEU A 69 19.42 -5.76 3.79
CA LEU A 69 18.97 -7.03 4.37
C LEU A 69 17.50 -7.29 4.02
N TRP A 70 16.66 -6.26 4.13
CA TRP A 70 15.24 -6.38 3.83
C TRP A 70 14.99 -6.64 2.34
N GLU A 71 15.78 -6.05 1.44
CA GLU A 71 15.69 -6.35 0.01
C GLU A 71 15.92 -7.85 -0.26
N GLU A 72 16.97 -8.44 0.31
CA GLU A 72 17.21 -9.89 0.16
C GLU A 72 16.16 -10.75 0.89
N PHE A 73 15.62 -10.29 2.01
CA PHE A 73 14.52 -10.98 2.70
C PHE A 73 13.25 -11.06 1.83
N PHE A 74 12.93 -9.98 1.12
CA PHE A 74 11.71 -9.89 0.32
C PHE A 74 11.82 -10.50 -1.08
N LYS A 75 13.03 -10.58 -1.62
CA LYS A 75 13.31 -11.09 -2.97
C LYS A 75 12.71 -12.48 -3.21
N GLY A 76 11.91 -12.61 -4.27
CA GLY A 76 11.30 -13.88 -4.68
C GLY A 76 10.05 -14.26 -3.87
N HIS A 77 9.58 -13.41 -2.97
CA HIS A 77 8.40 -13.64 -2.13
C HIS A 77 7.29 -12.60 -2.35
N GLU A 78 7.28 -11.91 -3.48
CA GLU A 78 6.47 -10.71 -3.76
C GLU A 78 4.95 -10.94 -3.57
N ASP A 79 4.49 -12.18 -3.76
CA ASP A 79 3.08 -12.55 -3.60
C ASP A 79 2.68 -12.86 -2.15
N LEU A 80 3.64 -13.01 -1.23
CA LEU A 80 3.43 -13.43 0.16
C LEU A 80 3.48 -12.28 1.18
N TYR A 81 3.75 -11.05 0.73
CA TYR A 81 3.82 -9.91 1.63
C TYR A 81 3.21 -8.64 1.04
N SER A 82 3.00 -7.68 1.93
CA SER A 82 2.76 -6.27 1.61
C SER A 82 3.69 -5.41 2.46
N VAL A 83 4.34 -4.42 1.84
CA VAL A 83 5.22 -3.47 2.54
C VAL A 83 4.55 -2.10 2.57
N TYR A 84 4.63 -1.45 3.73
CA TYR A 84 4.19 -0.09 3.98
C TYR A 84 5.30 0.67 4.70
N VAL A 85 5.60 1.89 4.23
CA VAL A 85 6.67 2.72 4.82
C VAL A 85 6.08 4.06 5.24
N HIS A 86 6.24 4.39 6.52
CA HIS A 86 5.89 5.68 7.07
C HIS A 86 7.16 6.40 7.51
N THR A 87 7.35 7.62 7.00
CA THR A 87 8.55 8.43 7.24
C THR A 87 8.18 9.77 7.85
N ILE A 88 9.15 10.53 8.34
CA ILE A 88 8.91 11.94 8.68
C ILE A 88 8.43 12.74 7.45
N PRO A 89 7.64 13.80 7.65
CA PRO A 89 7.26 14.71 6.57
C PRO A 89 8.49 15.26 5.83
N GLY A 90 8.41 15.32 4.50
CA GLY A 90 9.47 15.85 3.64
C GLY A 90 10.60 14.86 3.30
N TYR A 91 10.68 13.70 3.96
CA TYR A 91 11.59 12.65 3.54
C TYR A 91 11.00 11.86 2.38
N ASN A 92 11.73 11.75 1.26
CA ASN A 92 11.34 10.95 0.11
C ASN A 92 12.20 9.69 0.03
N LEU A 93 11.57 8.53 0.02
CA LEU A 93 12.28 7.26 -0.12
C LEU A 93 12.75 7.07 -1.56
N ASN A 94 14.06 7.13 -1.78
CA ASN A 94 14.67 6.93 -3.08
C ASN A 94 15.15 5.48 -3.24
N VAL A 95 14.38 4.67 -3.95
CA VAL A 95 14.65 3.25 -4.20
C VAL A 95 14.41 2.92 -5.67
N SER A 96 15.04 1.85 -6.18
CA SER A 96 14.80 1.39 -7.56
C SER A 96 13.35 0.90 -7.74
N GLN A 97 12.86 0.90 -8.98
CA GLN A 97 11.51 0.39 -9.28
C GLN A 97 11.33 -1.11 -8.95
N SER A 98 12.43 -1.85 -8.90
CA SER A 98 12.47 -3.27 -8.54
C SER A 98 12.50 -3.52 -7.03
N SER A 99 12.70 -2.48 -6.21
CA SER A 99 12.76 -2.59 -4.75
C SER A 99 11.41 -2.99 -4.17
N ALA A 100 11.44 -3.80 -3.11
CA ALA A 100 10.24 -4.12 -2.33
C ALA A 100 9.56 -2.87 -1.74
N PHE A 101 10.30 -1.77 -1.60
CA PHE A 101 9.83 -0.51 -1.02
C PHE A 101 9.30 0.51 -2.06
N TYR A 102 9.43 0.22 -3.35
CA TYR A 102 9.02 1.16 -4.39
C TYR A 102 7.52 1.43 -4.36
N GLY A 103 7.15 2.72 -4.29
CA GLY A 103 5.74 3.13 -4.24
C GLY A 103 5.00 2.67 -2.97
N ARG A 104 5.72 2.29 -1.91
CA ARG A 104 5.15 1.80 -0.64
C ARG A 104 5.13 2.86 0.47
N GLN A 105 5.60 4.07 0.18
CA GLN A 105 5.59 5.16 1.13
C GLN A 105 4.17 5.71 1.30
N ILE A 106 3.68 5.71 2.54
CA ILE A 106 2.38 6.29 2.89
C ILE A 106 2.59 7.80 3.06
N PRO A 107 1.86 8.65 2.32
CA PRO A 107 1.96 10.10 2.47
C PRO A 107 1.46 10.49 3.86
N ASN A 108 2.21 11.36 4.53
CA ASN A 108 1.71 12.03 5.73
C ASN A 108 0.59 12.98 5.34
N LYS A 109 -0.46 13.04 6.16
CA LYS A 109 -1.36 14.18 6.09
C LYS A 109 -0.55 15.44 6.37
N VAL A 110 -0.60 16.38 5.45
CA VAL A 110 -0.14 17.74 5.69
C VAL A 110 -1.07 18.29 6.77
N LEU A 111 -0.51 18.72 7.90
CA LEU A 111 -1.26 19.49 8.90
C LEU A 111 -1.70 20.83 8.31
#